data_AF-A0A2M7AL76-F1
#
_entry.id   AF-A0A2M7AL76-F1
#
_cell.length_a   1.000
_cell.length_b   1.000
_cell.length_c   1.000
_cell.angle_alpha   90.00
_cell.angle_beta   90.00
_cell.angle_gamma   90.00
#
_symmetry.space_group_name_H-M   'P 1'
#
loop_
_entity.id
_entity.type
_entity.pdbx_description
1 polymer ?
#
loop_
_entity_poly.entity_id
_entity_poly.type
_entity_poly.pdbx_seq_one_letter_code
_entity_poly.pdbx_strand_id
1 'polypeptide(L)'
;GKKLLGAHLSPSYLPTPSNYSLDKSFPAVPTEEDHFVIWYTTSGTNSVPIADGNSNEVPDYVEWVKDYSEGSLNYEVNILGYKPPPKSVLHPRLWVYLINISYYGWAAYGYFEDDSSGPNPLIAVHSNMEFAASNDDLEGKIKGALKVTIAHELFHAVKAGYDWDEDLWWDETTSVWVEDIVYPEVNDYLRYLYDWFAHPEYSLDRKSEDSSDIHKYGSVIFAKFLTEDHQYLPENFGDEIIKKIWERCETPGKNSLSSINGELNSLGTDLKTVFKNFTAANYLKDYVDGDRLPNIAIKGTYSTAVDLSNNALSHLSSNYLTFTTPQSSDLTLSFDGEDSIDWGAKVIMEGSGGGEVAEIILDVGQSGKLEVTGFGTTYSKVVLIPSNLSWGVDDKTYAFKADFLSPPENFKAFASEDEVTLTWSASTNPAVVGYNIYRSGSDWALIATLGKETTTYEDTTISPGTTYSYAITSRDSDGNESWQSPPTSTTFLILSLYNYPNPCSSYTNFVAKFSGSIPQKVLIEIYNLAGRQVERIEDLSPDSHISGTIYTYPWSGVRSLANGVYLYRLLLFYGGEVVSKKGKLAVLK
;
A
#
# COMPACT_ATOMS: atom_id res chain seq x y z
N GLY A 1 -1.73 -7.04 -34.37
CA GLY A 1 -1.09 -6.63 -35.63
C GLY A 1 -1.33 -5.17 -35.91
N LYS A 2 -0.70 -4.29 -35.14
CA LYS A 2 -0.37 -2.88 -35.40
C LYS A 2 0.74 -2.59 -34.40
N LYS A 3 1.97 -2.37 -34.90
CA LYS A 3 3.18 -2.10 -34.10
C LYS A 3 3.02 -0.76 -33.39
N LEU A 4 3.38 -0.73 -32.11
CA LEU A 4 3.39 0.45 -31.25
C LEU A 4 4.53 1.39 -31.66
N LEU A 5 4.25 2.69 -31.61
CA LEU A 5 5.18 3.77 -31.90
C LEU A 5 6.04 4.07 -30.66
N GLY A 6 7.12 3.29 -30.45
CA GLY A 6 8.43 3.93 -30.32
C GLY A 6 8.84 4.44 -31.70
N ALA A 7 9.93 5.17 -31.90
CA ALA A 7 10.32 5.69 -33.21
C ALA A 7 10.73 4.61 -34.25
N HIS A 8 10.10 3.44 -34.27
CA HIS A 8 10.20 2.43 -35.31
C HIS A 8 9.39 2.88 -36.53
N LEU A 9 10.07 3.44 -37.53
CA LEU A 9 9.51 3.66 -38.86
C LEU A 9 8.93 2.36 -39.45
N SER A 10 7.90 2.51 -40.28
CA SER A 10 7.23 1.39 -40.96
C SER A 10 8.22 0.54 -41.79
N PRO A 11 8.07 -0.81 -41.84
CA PRO A 11 9.13 -1.77 -42.22
C PRO A 11 9.47 -1.85 -43.72
N SER A 12 9.10 -0.87 -44.54
CA SER A 12 9.15 -1.01 -45.99
C SER A 12 10.49 -0.63 -46.64
N TYR A 13 11.44 -0.02 -45.90
CA TYR A 13 12.80 0.22 -46.38
C TYR A 13 13.75 0.52 -45.21
N LEU A 14 14.85 -0.24 -45.07
CA LEU A 14 15.97 0.16 -44.19
C LEU A 14 16.47 1.53 -44.64
N PRO A 15 16.64 2.51 -43.73
CA PRO A 15 17.20 3.79 -44.11
C PRO A 15 18.63 3.58 -44.57
N THR A 16 18.96 4.23 -45.69
CA THR A 16 20.31 4.33 -46.21
C THR A 16 20.81 5.77 -46.03
N PRO A 17 22.13 6.01 -46.08
CA PRO A 17 22.66 7.38 -46.03
C PRO A 17 22.02 8.29 -47.10
N SER A 18 21.68 7.70 -48.26
CA SER A 18 21.03 8.42 -49.36
C SER A 18 19.60 8.86 -49.05
N ASN A 19 18.85 8.14 -48.18
CA ASN A 19 17.52 8.56 -47.74
C ASN A 19 17.54 9.90 -46.99
N TYR A 20 18.67 10.22 -46.35
CA TYR A 20 18.88 11.46 -45.59
C TYR A 20 19.86 12.43 -46.26
N SER A 21 20.27 12.17 -47.52
CA SER A 21 21.28 12.98 -48.22
C SER A 21 22.61 13.11 -47.48
N LEU A 22 23.03 12.07 -46.75
CA LEU A 22 24.32 11.99 -46.09
C LEU A 22 25.38 11.55 -47.11
N ASP A 23 26.42 12.37 -47.29
CA ASP A 23 27.41 12.22 -48.36
C ASP A 23 28.83 11.93 -47.85
N LYS A 24 29.04 11.92 -46.53
CA LYS A 24 30.32 11.63 -45.89
C LYS A 24 30.19 10.52 -44.85
N SER A 25 31.29 9.83 -44.58
CA SER A 25 31.41 8.86 -43.49
C SER A 25 32.69 9.05 -42.67
N PHE A 26 32.64 8.69 -41.39
CA PHE A 26 33.81 8.50 -40.55
C PHE A 26 33.85 7.06 -39.98
N PRO A 27 34.97 6.33 -40.14
CA PRO A 27 36.10 6.67 -41.02
C PRO A 27 35.67 6.73 -42.49
N ALA A 28 36.46 7.43 -43.32
CA ALA A 28 36.19 7.53 -44.76
C ALA A 28 36.35 6.17 -45.48
N VAL A 29 37.20 5.29 -44.95
CA VAL A 29 37.40 3.92 -45.42
C VAL A 29 37.40 2.98 -44.20
N PRO A 30 36.22 2.43 -43.82
CA PRO A 30 36.11 1.51 -42.69
C PRO A 30 36.85 0.19 -42.92
N THR A 31 37.56 -0.25 -41.88
CA THR A 31 38.30 -1.51 -41.77
C THR A 31 37.56 -2.50 -40.89
N GLU A 32 37.93 -3.79 -40.90
CA GLU A 32 37.27 -4.81 -40.05
C GLU A 32 37.45 -4.58 -38.55
N GLU A 33 38.41 -3.74 -38.16
CA GLU A 33 38.67 -3.36 -36.76
C GLU A 33 37.71 -2.25 -36.28
N ASP A 34 37.08 -1.51 -37.19
CA ASP A 34 36.16 -0.44 -36.83
C ASP A 34 34.80 -1.00 -36.37
N HIS A 35 34.34 -0.57 -35.20
CA HIS A 35 33.02 -0.94 -34.68
C HIS A 35 31.90 -0.13 -35.33
N PHE A 36 32.17 1.14 -35.67
CA PHE A 36 31.17 2.11 -36.13
C PHE A 36 31.47 2.66 -37.53
N VAL A 37 30.41 3.05 -38.23
CA VAL A 37 30.48 3.96 -39.38
C VAL A 37 29.51 5.12 -39.15
N ILE A 38 30.05 6.32 -39.01
CA ILE A 38 29.27 7.53 -38.74
C ILE A 38 29.00 8.25 -40.06
N TRP A 39 27.74 8.33 -40.46
CA TRP A 39 27.33 9.04 -41.67
C TRP A 39 26.85 10.44 -41.34
N TYR A 40 27.32 11.41 -42.12
CA TYR A 40 27.02 12.82 -41.90
C TYR A 40 27.06 13.61 -43.20
N THR A 41 26.64 14.88 -43.13
CA THR A 41 26.89 15.87 -44.17
C THR A 41 27.29 17.20 -43.53
N THR A 42 27.94 18.07 -44.29
CA THR A 42 28.35 19.42 -43.86
C THR A 42 27.57 20.52 -44.60
N SER A 43 26.45 20.15 -45.23
CA SER A 43 25.58 21.09 -45.93
C SER A 43 24.13 20.62 -45.94
N GLY A 44 23.20 21.53 -46.20
CA GLY A 44 21.77 21.20 -46.22
C GLY A 44 21.19 20.95 -44.83
N THR A 45 20.00 20.34 -44.80
CA THR A 45 19.17 20.21 -43.60
C THR A 45 19.80 19.39 -42.47
N ASN A 46 20.54 18.33 -42.83
CA ASN A 46 21.17 17.39 -41.90
C ASN A 46 22.63 17.76 -41.58
N SER A 47 23.05 18.99 -41.88
CA SER A 47 24.43 19.43 -41.66
C SER A 47 24.80 19.39 -40.18
N VAL A 48 25.94 18.76 -39.89
CA VAL A 48 26.60 18.89 -38.58
C VAL A 48 27.30 20.26 -38.45
N PRO A 49 27.61 20.72 -37.22
CA PRO A 49 28.47 21.88 -37.01
C PRO A 49 29.82 21.70 -37.73
N ILE A 50 30.24 22.70 -38.49
CA ILE A 50 31.44 22.63 -39.35
C ILE A 50 32.76 22.99 -38.65
N ALA A 51 32.74 23.20 -37.33
CA ALA A 51 33.95 23.49 -36.57
C ALA A 51 34.89 22.27 -36.64
N ASP A 52 36.16 22.53 -36.95
CA ASP A 52 37.24 21.54 -37.02
C ASP A 52 38.47 22.21 -36.39
N GLY A 53 38.61 22.03 -35.07
CA GLY A 53 39.62 22.69 -34.26
C GLY A 53 41.03 22.16 -34.51
N ASN A 54 41.16 20.92 -35.00
CA ASN A 54 42.44 20.26 -35.23
C ASN A 54 42.86 20.26 -36.73
N SER A 55 41.99 20.75 -37.62
CA SER A 55 42.20 20.85 -39.07
C SER A 55 42.48 19.51 -39.76
N ASN A 56 41.83 18.43 -39.30
CA ASN A 56 41.95 17.10 -39.89
C ASN A 56 40.89 16.79 -40.96
N GLU A 57 40.08 17.80 -41.33
CA GLU A 57 38.99 17.73 -42.31
C GLU A 57 37.74 16.96 -41.81
N VAL A 58 37.71 16.59 -40.53
CA VAL A 58 36.57 15.97 -39.85
C VAL A 58 36.02 16.96 -38.83
N PRO A 59 34.73 17.29 -38.84
CA PRO A 59 34.18 18.21 -37.84
C PRO A 59 34.31 17.66 -36.42
N ASP A 60 34.63 18.53 -35.45
CA ASP A 60 34.81 18.18 -34.02
C ASP A 60 33.59 17.39 -33.49
N TYR A 61 32.39 17.75 -33.95
CA TYR A 61 31.15 17.07 -33.56
C TYR A 61 31.13 15.59 -33.96
N VAL A 62 31.66 15.24 -35.14
CA VAL A 62 31.75 13.86 -35.63
C VAL A 62 32.79 13.08 -34.81
N GLU A 63 33.89 13.73 -34.42
CA GLU A 63 34.89 13.13 -33.54
C GLU A 63 34.32 12.84 -32.15
N TRP A 64 33.52 13.76 -31.58
CA TRP A 64 32.84 13.53 -30.31
C TRP A 64 31.88 12.34 -30.40
N VAL A 65 31.07 12.26 -31.47
CA VAL A 65 30.20 11.10 -31.70
C VAL A 65 31.01 9.81 -31.71
N LYS A 66 32.13 9.78 -32.44
CA LYS A 66 33.00 8.60 -32.49
C LYS A 66 33.56 8.23 -31.13
N ASP A 67 34.08 9.19 -30.38
CA ASP A 67 34.69 8.92 -29.08
C ASP A 67 33.65 8.45 -28.05
N TYR A 68 32.46 9.05 -28.04
CA TYR A 68 31.37 8.64 -27.15
C TYR A 68 30.78 7.29 -27.56
N SER A 69 30.68 6.98 -28.86
CA SER A 69 30.23 5.64 -29.32
C SER A 69 31.19 4.53 -28.91
N GLU A 70 32.50 4.73 -29.10
CA GLU A 70 33.52 3.75 -28.66
C GLU A 70 33.57 3.63 -27.13
N GLY A 71 33.46 4.76 -26.42
CA GLY A 71 33.41 4.80 -24.96
C GLY A 71 32.22 4.01 -24.40
N SER A 72 31.02 4.31 -24.88
CA SER A 72 29.78 3.62 -24.49
C SER A 72 29.83 2.13 -24.83
N LEU A 73 30.29 1.75 -26.03
CA LEU A 73 30.41 0.32 -26.40
C LEU A 73 31.37 -0.42 -25.48
N ASN A 74 32.52 0.18 -25.19
CA ASN A 74 33.48 -0.42 -24.28
C ASN A 74 32.89 -0.56 -22.87
N TYR A 75 32.15 0.44 -22.39
CA TYR A 75 31.54 0.38 -21.07
C TYR A 75 30.45 -0.71 -21.00
N GLU A 76 29.49 -0.67 -21.92
CA GLU A 76 28.36 -1.60 -21.96
C GLU A 76 28.83 -3.05 -22.19
N VAL A 77 29.71 -3.29 -23.15
CA VAL A 77 30.11 -4.65 -23.54
C VAL A 77 31.26 -5.17 -22.68
N ASN A 78 32.31 -4.38 -22.45
CA ASN A 78 33.53 -4.88 -21.79
C ASN A 78 33.53 -4.66 -20.28
N ILE A 79 32.94 -3.56 -19.79
CA ILE A 79 32.90 -3.26 -18.34
C ILE A 79 31.69 -3.92 -17.69
N LEU A 80 30.48 -3.70 -18.21
CA LEU A 80 29.26 -4.32 -17.68
C LEU A 80 29.07 -5.79 -18.15
N GLY A 81 29.74 -6.17 -19.24
CA GLY A 81 29.77 -7.55 -19.72
C GLY A 81 28.54 -7.99 -20.50
N TYR A 82 27.83 -7.06 -21.14
CA TYR A 82 26.73 -7.39 -22.04
C TYR A 82 27.24 -8.05 -23.34
N LYS A 83 26.35 -8.70 -24.09
CA LYS A 83 26.65 -9.17 -25.45
C LYS A 83 26.96 -7.96 -26.36
N PRO A 84 27.85 -8.12 -27.34
CA PRO A 84 27.99 -7.09 -28.37
C PRO A 84 26.69 -6.98 -29.17
N PRO A 85 26.40 -5.80 -29.76
CA PRO A 85 25.27 -5.64 -30.67
C PRO A 85 25.28 -6.70 -31.77
N PRO A 86 24.11 -7.22 -32.18
CA PRO A 86 24.00 -8.20 -33.24
C PRO A 86 24.54 -7.63 -34.57
N LYS A 87 25.21 -8.48 -35.36
CA LYS A 87 25.76 -8.08 -36.65
C LYS A 87 24.80 -8.45 -37.77
N SER A 88 24.54 -7.50 -38.66
CA SER A 88 23.82 -7.74 -39.91
C SER A 88 24.77 -8.19 -41.02
N VAL A 89 24.26 -9.00 -41.96
CA VAL A 89 24.96 -9.27 -43.23
C VAL A 89 25.08 -8.00 -44.08
N LEU A 90 24.11 -7.08 -43.97
CA LEU A 90 24.09 -5.80 -44.69
C LEU A 90 24.98 -4.75 -44.02
N HIS A 91 25.07 -4.82 -42.69
CA HIS A 91 25.81 -3.87 -41.85
C HIS A 91 26.68 -4.66 -40.85
N PRO A 92 27.89 -5.10 -41.24
CA PRO A 92 28.79 -5.81 -40.34
C PRO A 92 29.35 -4.92 -39.20
N ARG A 93 29.05 -3.62 -39.24
CA ARG A 93 29.40 -2.56 -38.29
C ARG A 93 28.13 -1.81 -37.92
N LEU A 94 28.10 -1.21 -36.74
CA LEU A 94 26.98 -0.36 -36.34
C LEU A 94 27.03 0.95 -37.14
N TRP A 95 25.91 1.34 -37.72
CA TRP A 95 25.79 2.61 -38.42
C TRP A 95 25.21 3.67 -37.50
N VAL A 96 25.86 4.84 -37.48
CA VAL A 96 25.43 6.02 -36.73
C VAL A 96 25.07 7.12 -37.72
N TYR A 97 23.83 7.56 -37.74
CA TYR A 97 23.36 8.60 -38.66
C TYR A 97 23.23 9.95 -37.94
N LEU A 98 23.92 10.96 -38.43
CA LEU A 98 23.80 12.33 -37.93
C LEU A 98 22.79 13.10 -38.76
N ILE A 99 21.58 13.24 -38.24
CA ILE A 99 20.45 13.86 -38.96
C ILE A 99 19.74 14.92 -38.13
N ASN A 100 19.08 15.86 -38.76
CA ASN A 100 18.23 16.83 -38.07
C ASN A 100 16.88 16.18 -37.76
N ILE A 101 16.79 15.49 -36.63
CA ILE A 101 15.59 14.73 -36.23
C ILE A 101 14.37 15.65 -36.10
N SER A 102 14.56 16.88 -35.59
CA SER A 102 13.48 17.87 -35.47
C SER A 102 12.86 18.26 -36.81
N TYR A 103 13.64 18.27 -37.88
CA TYR A 103 13.12 18.53 -39.24
C TYR A 103 12.09 17.48 -39.68
N TYR A 104 12.21 16.25 -39.20
CA TYR A 104 11.28 15.15 -39.50
C TYR A 104 10.07 15.11 -38.55
N GLY A 105 9.92 16.11 -37.68
CA GLY A 105 8.77 16.29 -36.79
C GLY A 105 8.86 15.52 -35.49
N TRP A 106 10.05 15.04 -35.11
CA TRP A 106 10.26 14.27 -33.88
C TRP A 106 10.96 15.11 -32.81
N ALA A 107 10.44 15.06 -31.60
CA ALA A 107 11.02 15.69 -30.41
C ALA A 107 11.93 14.68 -29.68
N ALA A 108 13.01 14.25 -30.34
CA ALA A 108 13.96 13.28 -29.82
C ALA A 108 15.41 13.68 -30.13
N TYR A 109 16.34 13.21 -29.31
CA TYR A 109 17.78 13.38 -29.54
C TYR A 109 18.39 12.25 -30.36
N GLY A 110 17.81 11.06 -30.32
CA GLY A 110 18.21 9.90 -31.10
C GLY A 110 17.04 8.96 -31.35
N TYR A 111 17.31 7.89 -32.09
CA TYR A 111 16.46 6.72 -32.12
C TYR A 111 17.25 5.49 -32.59
N PHE A 112 16.77 4.32 -32.17
CA PHE A 112 17.20 3.01 -32.63
C PHE A 112 16.25 2.48 -33.71
N GLU A 113 16.81 1.98 -34.81
CA GLU A 113 16.05 1.36 -35.89
C GLU A 113 16.45 -0.10 -36.11
N ASP A 114 15.46 -0.90 -36.46
CA ASP A 114 15.59 -2.32 -36.76
C ASP A 114 14.65 -2.75 -37.91
N ASP A 115 14.96 -3.83 -38.61
CA ASP A 115 14.14 -4.40 -39.69
C ASP A 115 13.30 -5.59 -39.23
N SER A 116 12.15 -5.75 -39.89
CA SER A 116 11.27 -6.92 -39.85
C SER A 116 11.93 -8.27 -40.15
N SER A 117 13.18 -8.30 -40.64
CA SER A 117 13.92 -9.52 -41.00
C SER A 117 14.87 -10.04 -39.89
N GLY A 118 14.98 -9.31 -38.76
CA GLY A 118 15.88 -9.61 -37.64
C GLY A 118 16.79 -8.43 -37.31
N PRO A 119 17.56 -8.49 -36.21
CA PRO A 119 18.24 -7.33 -35.66
C PRO A 119 19.33 -6.81 -36.58
N ASN A 120 19.06 -5.66 -37.21
CA ASN A 120 19.95 -4.88 -38.06
C ASN A 120 20.18 -3.53 -37.38
N PRO A 121 20.91 -3.52 -36.24
CA PRO A 121 20.93 -2.36 -35.37
C PRO A 121 21.60 -1.18 -36.08
N LEU A 122 20.86 -0.07 -36.16
CA LEU A 122 21.39 1.23 -36.54
C LEU A 122 20.86 2.27 -35.57
N ILE A 123 21.66 3.30 -35.31
CA ILE A 123 21.25 4.40 -34.45
C ILE A 123 21.31 5.71 -35.23
N ALA A 124 20.36 6.59 -34.97
CA ALA A 124 20.40 7.96 -35.41
C ALA A 124 20.57 8.88 -34.22
N VAL A 125 21.34 9.94 -34.40
CA VAL A 125 21.64 10.95 -33.38
C VAL A 125 21.45 12.32 -34.00
N HIS A 126 20.93 13.28 -33.24
CA HIS A 126 20.73 14.62 -33.76
C HIS A 126 22.03 15.21 -34.28
N SER A 127 21.99 15.86 -35.44
CA SER A 127 23.17 16.39 -36.13
C SER A 127 23.89 17.54 -35.40
N ASN A 128 23.29 18.14 -34.37
CA ASN A 128 23.85 19.32 -33.69
C ASN A 128 23.48 19.53 -32.22
N MET A 129 22.46 18.83 -31.68
CA MET A 129 21.94 18.97 -30.31
C MET A 129 21.66 20.42 -29.84
N GLU A 130 21.37 21.37 -30.72
CA GLU A 130 21.23 22.79 -30.34
C GLU A 130 20.09 23.05 -29.33
N PHE A 131 19.04 22.23 -29.41
CA PHE A 131 17.87 22.26 -28.52
C PHE A 131 18.04 21.33 -27.29
N ALA A 132 19.27 20.88 -27.00
CA ALA A 132 19.58 20.17 -25.77
C ALA A 132 19.05 20.93 -24.55
N ALA A 133 18.32 20.21 -23.70
CA ALA A 133 17.92 20.67 -22.38
C ALA A 133 19.16 20.95 -21.52
N SER A 134 18.98 21.66 -20.41
CA SER A 134 20.07 21.83 -19.44
C SER A 134 20.39 20.47 -18.80
N ASN A 135 21.67 20.21 -18.59
CA ASN A 135 22.20 19.06 -17.86
C ASN A 135 23.48 19.49 -17.10
N ASP A 136 24.04 18.58 -16.32
CA ASP A 136 25.12 18.89 -15.37
C ASP A 136 26.53 18.72 -15.96
N ASP A 137 26.64 18.36 -17.24
CA ASP A 137 27.94 18.15 -17.88
C ASP A 137 28.76 19.45 -17.91
N LEU A 138 29.95 19.41 -17.33
CA LEU A 138 30.88 20.54 -17.26
C LEU A 138 31.44 20.95 -18.62
N GLU A 139 31.41 20.06 -19.62
CA GLU A 139 31.75 20.35 -21.00
C GLU A 139 30.60 21.04 -21.77
N GLY A 140 29.44 21.19 -21.12
CA GLY A 140 28.29 21.93 -21.60
C GLY A 140 27.18 21.06 -22.15
N LYS A 141 25.96 21.62 -22.15
CA LYS A 141 24.71 20.91 -22.41
C LYS A 141 24.66 20.09 -23.71
N ILE A 142 25.34 20.56 -24.77
CA ILE A 142 25.38 19.88 -26.08
C ILE A 142 26.13 18.56 -25.97
N LYS A 143 27.30 18.58 -25.32
CA LYS A 143 28.13 17.38 -25.15
C LYS A 143 27.50 16.40 -24.15
N GLY A 144 26.96 16.92 -23.05
CA GLY A 144 26.21 16.10 -22.09
C GLY A 144 25.05 15.36 -22.75
N ALA A 145 24.21 16.06 -23.51
CA ALA A 145 23.10 15.45 -24.24
C ALA A 145 23.58 14.43 -25.27
N LEU A 146 24.68 14.72 -25.97
CA LEU A 146 25.26 13.81 -26.96
C LEU A 146 25.78 12.51 -26.33
N LYS A 147 26.50 12.60 -25.21
CA LYS A 147 27.01 11.45 -24.45
C LYS A 147 25.90 10.48 -24.06
N VAL A 148 24.88 10.98 -23.34
CA VAL A 148 23.77 10.14 -22.84
C VAL A 148 22.92 9.60 -23.98
N THR A 149 22.65 10.39 -25.02
CA THR A 149 21.90 9.90 -26.20
C THR A 149 22.64 8.75 -26.87
N ILE A 150 23.96 8.84 -27.04
CA ILE A 150 24.73 7.76 -27.67
C ILE A 150 24.72 6.50 -26.82
N ALA A 151 24.89 6.60 -25.50
CA ALA A 151 24.77 5.44 -24.59
C ALA A 151 23.37 4.82 -24.66
N HIS A 152 22.32 5.63 -24.62
CA HIS A 152 20.93 5.20 -24.70
C HIS A 152 20.64 4.39 -25.98
N GLU A 153 20.92 4.97 -27.14
CA GLU A 153 20.63 4.34 -28.43
C GLU A 153 21.52 3.11 -28.69
N LEU A 154 22.77 3.16 -28.24
CA LEU A 154 23.67 2.02 -28.34
C LEU A 154 23.19 0.86 -27.46
N PHE A 155 22.64 1.15 -26.28
CA PHE A 155 22.16 0.12 -25.40
C PHE A 155 20.91 -0.58 -25.96
N HIS A 156 20.03 0.12 -26.69
CA HIS A 156 19.00 -0.55 -27.50
C HIS A 156 19.61 -1.56 -28.49
N ALA A 157 20.68 -1.16 -29.20
CA ALA A 157 21.38 -2.07 -30.10
C ALA A 157 22.00 -3.27 -29.36
N VAL A 158 22.54 -3.10 -28.17
CA VAL A 158 23.05 -4.18 -27.31
C VAL A 158 21.93 -5.14 -26.89
N LYS A 159 20.81 -4.60 -26.40
CA LYS A 159 19.65 -5.37 -25.92
C LYS A 159 18.93 -6.13 -27.03
N ALA A 160 18.97 -5.64 -28.27
CA ALA A 160 18.49 -6.39 -29.44
C ALA A 160 19.21 -7.75 -29.63
N GLY A 161 20.40 -7.94 -29.05
CA GLY A 161 21.10 -9.22 -28.98
C GLY A 161 20.56 -10.22 -27.93
N TYR A 162 19.61 -9.80 -27.10
CA TYR A 162 18.95 -10.60 -26.08
C TYR A 162 17.49 -10.85 -26.45
N ASP A 163 16.70 -9.78 -26.52
CA ASP A 163 15.31 -9.80 -26.97
C ASP A 163 14.97 -8.45 -27.61
N TRP A 164 14.79 -8.45 -28.93
CA TRP A 164 14.53 -7.24 -29.72
C TRP A 164 13.04 -6.87 -29.77
N ASP A 165 12.13 -7.75 -29.30
CA ASP A 165 10.67 -7.53 -29.24
C ASP A 165 10.18 -7.52 -27.78
N GLU A 166 11.05 -7.10 -26.85
CA GLU A 166 10.74 -6.99 -25.42
C GLU A 166 9.77 -5.85 -25.10
N ASP A 167 9.17 -5.87 -23.91
CA ASP A 167 8.29 -4.82 -23.42
C ASP A 167 8.98 -3.44 -23.40
N LEU A 168 8.43 -2.51 -24.18
CA LEU A 168 8.95 -1.16 -24.39
C LEU A 168 9.30 -0.40 -23.09
N TRP A 169 8.52 -0.55 -22.01
CA TRP A 169 8.80 0.14 -20.76
C TRP A 169 10.17 -0.26 -20.18
N TRP A 170 10.49 -1.56 -20.21
CA TRP A 170 11.73 -2.09 -19.64
C TRP A 170 12.93 -1.79 -20.55
N ASP A 171 12.70 -1.85 -21.85
CA ASP A 171 13.69 -1.43 -22.84
C ASP A 171 14.10 0.03 -22.60
N GLU A 172 13.14 0.96 -22.59
CA GLU A 172 13.40 2.38 -22.35
C GLU A 172 13.95 2.67 -20.94
N THR A 173 13.40 2.02 -19.91
CA THR A 173 13.86 2.13 -18.51
C THR A 173 15.34 1.82 -18.38
N THR A 174 15.78 0.72 -19.00
CA THR A 174 17.17 0.28 -18.90
C THR A 174 18.10 1.07 -19.84
N SER A 175 17.58 1.66 -20.94
CA SER A 175 18.32 2.64 -21.72
C SER A 175 18.59 3.92 -20.93
N VAL A 176 17.59 4.46 -20.22
CA VAL A 176 17.80 5.65 -19.36
C VAL A 176 18.72 5.33 -18.17
N TRP A 177 18.62 4.12 -17.62
CA TRP A 177 19.55 3.67 -16.57
C TRP A 177 21.00 3.69 -17.07
N VAL A 178 21.26 3.17 -18.28
CA VAL A 178 22.63 3.09 -18.79
C VAL A 178 23.26 4.46 -19.05
N GLU A 179 22.44 5.50 -19.32
CA GLU A 179 22.91 6.87 -19.48
C GLU A 179 23.70 7.34 -18.24
N ASP A 180 23.13 7.08 -17.06
CA ASP A 180 23.67 7.46 -15.76
C ASP A 180 24.85 6.57 -15.35
N ILE A 181 24.82 5.30 -15.74
CA ILE A 181 25.91 4.36 -15.45
C ILE A 181 27.16 4.67 -16.29
N VAL A 182 26.99 5.07 -17.56
CA VAL A 182 28.11 5.37 -18.46
C VAL A 182 28.60 6.81 -18.24
N TYR A 183 27.69 7.76 -18.01
CA TYR A 183 27.99 9.19 -17.86
C TYR A 183 27.31 9.80 -16.62
N PRO A 184 27.69 9.39 -15.39
CA PRO A 184 27.07 9.84 -14.14
C PRO A 184 27.23 11.34 -13.89
N GLU A 185 28.15 12.02 -14.59
CA GLU A 185 28.29 13.46 -14.49
C GLU A 185 27.15 14.24 -15.16
N VAL A 186 26.35 13.61 -16.04
CA VAL A 186 25.34 14.30 -16.86
C VAL A 186 24.00 14.43 -16.15
N ASN A 187 23.55 13.38 -15.44
CA ASN A 187 22.31 13.35 -14.65
C ASN A 187 21.02 13.71 -15.41
N ASP A 188 20.93 13.43 -16.71
CA ASP A 188 19.78 13.83 -17.55
C ASP A 188 18.47 13.14 -17.10
N TYR A 189 18.56 11.93 -16.53
CA TYR A 189 17.41 11.13 -16.11
C TYR A 189 16.51 11.79 -15.07
N LEU A 190 17.05 12.69 -14.23
CA LEU A 190 16.31 13.36 -13.15
C LEU A 190 15.10 14.14 -13.67
N ARG A 191 15.13 14.61 -14.91
CA ARG A 191 14.00 15.34 -15.51
C ARG A 191 12.75 14.46 -15.67
N TYR A 192 12.93 13.16 -15.91
CA TYR A 192 11.82 12.24 -16.11
C TYR A 192 11.12 11.90 -14.79
N LEU A 193 11.83 12.06 -13.67
CA LEU A 193 11.28 11.76 -12.34
C LEU A 193 10.18 12.72 -11.92
N TYR A 194 10.11 13.93 -12.47
CA TYR A 194 9.02 14.87 -12.15
C TYR A 194 7.65 14.33 -12.53
N ASP A 195 7.52 13.69 -13.70
CA ASP A 195 6.27 13.08 -14.14
C ASP A 195 5.98 11.80 -13.36
N TRP A 196 6.99 10.94 -13.20
CA TRP A 196 6.84 9.68 -12.47
C TRP A 196 6.41 9.90 -11.02
N PHE A 197 7.07 10.82 -10.31
CA PHE A 197 6.75 11.12 -8.91
C PHE A 197 5.43 11.89 -8.75
N ALA A 198 4.94 12.54 -9.81
CA ALA A 198 3.62 13.16 -9.83
C ALA A 198 2.49 12.13 -9.98
N HIS A 199 2.81 10.94 -10.50
CA HIS A 199 1.83 9.90 -10.86
C HIS A 199 2.18 8.50 -10.32
N PRO A 200 2.38 8.33 -9.00
CA PRO A 200 2.65 7.02 -8.40
C PRO A 200 1.52 5.99 -8.57
N GLU A 201 0.31 6.46 -8.90
CA GLU A 201 -0.88 5.64 -9.14
C GLU A 201 -0.86 4.93 -10.50
N TYR A 202 0.08 5.29 -11.38
CA TYR A 202 0.29 4.59 -12.65
C TYR A 202 1.13 3.34 -12.43
N SER A 203 0.86 2.30 -13.24
CA SER A 203 1.65 1.07 -13.19
C SER A 203 3.10 1.34 -13.58
N LEU A 204 4.01 0.66 -12.88
CA LEU A 204 5.43 0.60 -13.22
C LEU A 204 5.68 0.25 -14.71
N ASP A 205 4.94 -0.72 -15.24
CA ASP A 205 5.00 -1.19 -16.63
C ASP A 205 3.86 -0.63 -17.50
N ARG A 206 3.37 0.57 -17.17
CA ARG A 206 2.30 1.26 -17.89
C ARG A 206 2.56 1.26 -19.41
N LYS A 207 1.56 0.78 -20.15
CA LYS A 207 1.52 0.84 -21.61
C LYS A 207 0.71 2.05 -22.05
N SER A 208 1.33 2.96 -22.77
CA SER A 208 0.69 4.15 -23.33
C SER A 208 0.85 4.21 -24.84
N GLU A 209 -0.24 4.45 -25.55
CA GLU A 209 -0.22 4.73 -26.98
C GLU A 209 0.09 6.22 -27.27
N ASP A 210 0.15 7.06 -26.24
CA ASP A 210 0.49 8.47 -26.36
C ASP A 210 2.02 8.61 -26.44
N SER A 211 2.51 9.07 -27.59
CA SER A 211 3.94 9.31 -27.80
C SER A 211 4.51 10.41 -26.90
N SER A 212 3.65 11.23 -26.27
CA SER A 212 4.07 12.23 -25.27
C SER A 212 4.17 11.69 -23.85
N ASP A 213 3.81 10.41 -23.63
CA ASP A 213 3.96 9.75 -22.34
C ASP A 213 5.44 9.48 -22.04
N ILE A 214 5.95 10.26 -21.08
CA ILE A 214 7.33 10.18 -20.59
C ILE A 214 7.47 9.34 -19.32
N HIS A 215 6.37 8.79 -18.79
CA HIS A 215 6.36 8.05 -17.53
C HIS A 215 7.30 6.84 -17.58
N LYS A 216 7.35 6.15 -18.73
CA LYS A 216 8.25 4.99 -18.97
C LYS A 216 9.74 5.30 -18.79
N TYR A 217 10.17 6.52 -19.10
CA TYR A 217 11.56 6.95 -18.87
C TYR A 217 11.82 7.19 -17.39
N GLY A 218 10.80 7.66 -16.66
CA GLY A 218 10.86 7.85 -15.20
C GLY A 218 10.89 6.53 -14.41
N SER A 219 10.40 5.43 -14.99
CA SER A 219 10.55 4.07 -14.42
C SER A 219 12.01 3.63 -14.24
N VAL A 220 12.98 4.38 -14.77
CA VAL A 220 14.42 4.27 -14.40
C VAL A 220 14.64 4.22 -12.90
N ILE A 221 13.81 4.88 -12.10
CA ILE A 221 13.94 4.86 -10.64
C ILE A 221 13.81 3.45 -10.05
N PHE A 222 13.07 2.56 -10.71
CA PHE A 222 13.02 1.15 -10.32
C PHE A 222 14.31 0.40 -10.68
N ALA A 223 14.92 0.67 -11.85
CA ALA A 223 16.23 0.10 -12.18
C ALA A 223 17.32 0.60 -11.23
N LYS A 224 17.28 1.90 -10.85
CA LYS A 224 18.16 2.45 -9.79
C LYS A 224 17.89 1.76 -8.45
N PHE A 225 16.63 1.55 -8.08
CA PHE A 225 16.28 0.80 -6.86
C PHE A 225 16.84 -0.63 -6.84
N LEU A 226 16.93 -1.29 -7.99
CA LEU A 226 17.50 -2.64 -8.08
C LEU A 226 19.04 -2.66 -8.01
N THR A 227 19.70 -1.57 -8.40
CA THR A 227 21.16 -1.52 -8.63
C THR A 227 21.92 -0.80 -7.53
N GLU A 228 21.27 0.13 -6.83
CA GLU A 228 21.85 0.86 -5.71
C GLU A 228 21.75 0.09 -4.39
N ASP A 229 22.56 0.49 -3.41
CA ASP A 229 22.56 -0.11 -2.08
C ASP A 229 21.36 0.42 -1.27
N HIS A 230 20.43 -0.46 -0.93
CA HIS A 230 19.25 -0.13 -0.13
C HIS A 230 19.16 -1.04 1.08
N GLN A 231 18.86 -0.45 2.25
CA GLN A 231 18.58 -1.21 3.47
C GLN A 231 17.32 -2.10 3.38
N TYR A 232 16.50 -1.91 2.34
CA TYR A 232 15.26 -2.63 2.13
C TYR A 232 15.39 -3.84 1.20
N LEU A 233 16.58 -4.07 0.62
CA LEU A 233 16.88 -5.26 -0.16
C LEU A 233 17.64 -6.28 0.70
N PRO A 234 17.50 -7.59 0.41
CA PRO A 234 18.19 -8.63 1.19
C PRO A 234 19.72 -8.55 1.06
N GLU A 235 20.20 -8.03 -0.07
CA GLU A 235 21.60 -7.73 -0.36
C GLU A 235 21.67 -6.66 -1.46
N ASN A 236 22.85 -6.07 -1.65
CA ASN A 236 23.11 -5.20 -2.80
C ASN A 236 23.32 -6.07 -4.04
N PHE A 237 22.40 -5.99 -5.00
CA PHE A 237 22.47 -6.76 -6.23
C PHE A 237 23.48 -6.18 -7.24
N GLY A 238 23.75 -4.87 -7.16
CA GLY A 238 24.60 -4.13 -8.08
C GLY A 238 24.08 -4.11 -9.52
N ASP A 239 24.83 -3.48 -10.41
CA ASP A 239 24.49 -3.32 -11.83
C ASP A 239 24.27 -4.65 -12.57
N GLU A 240 24.88 -5.74 -12.09
CA GLU A 240 24.79 -7.06 -12.73
C GLU A 240 23.36 -7.58 -12.80
N ILE A 241 22.46 -7.19 -11.88
CA ILE A 241 21.07 -7.65 -11.88
C ILE A 241 20.36 -7.31 -13.20
N ILE A 242 20.60 -6.11 -13.76
CA ILE A 242 19.94 -5.69 -15.00
C ILE A 242 20.36 -6.61 -16.15
N LYS A 243 21.65 -6.95 -16.23
CA LYS A 243 22.15 -7.92 -17.23
C LYS A 243 21.53 -9.30 -17.04
N LYS A 244 21.45 -9.79 -15.79
CA LYS A 244 20.86 -11.10 -15.49
C LYS A 244 19.38 -11.17 -15.85
N ILE A 245 18.65 -10.06 -15.71
CA ILE A 245 17.28 -9.93 -16.18
C ILE A 245 17.21 -10.05 -17.71
N TRP A 246 18.07 -9.32 -18.44
CA TRP A 246 18.14 -9.43 -19.91
C TRP A 246 18.54 -10.83 -20.41
N GLU A 247 19.45 -11.51 -19.72
CA GLU A 247 19.78 -12.93 -19.99
C GLU A 247 18.56 -13.85 -19.85
N ARG A 248 17.59 -13.50 -18.99
CA ARG A 248 16.33 -14.25 -18.86
C ARG A 248 15.31 -13.88 -19.93
N CYS A 249 15.27 -12.62 -20.36
CA CYS A 249 14.41 -12.15 -21.44
C CYS A 249 14.67 -12.90 -22.76
N GLU A 250 15.92 -13.32 -23.02
CA GLU A 250 16.27 -14.15 -24.18
C GLU A 250 15.49 -15.47 -24.29
N THR A 251 14.92 -15.96 -23.18
CA THR A 251 14.12 -17.19 -23.20
C THR A 251 12.78 -16.95 -23.89
N PRO A 252 12.45 -17.66 -25.00
CA PRO A 252 11.21 -17.43 -25.74
C PRO A 252 9.95 -17.52 -24.87
N GLY A 253 9.09 -16.50 -24.98
CA GLY A 253 7.82 -16.42 -24.24
C GLY A 253 7.94 -15.88 -22.81
N LYS A 254 9.13 -15.43 -22.39
CA LYS A 254 9.30 -14.55 -21.24
C LYS A 254 9.00 -13.10 -21.65
N ASN A 255 8.55 -12.33 -20.66
CA ASN A 255 8.46 -10.88 -20.73
C ASN A 255 9.24 -10.26 -19.57
N SER A 256 9.49 -8.96 -19.65
CA SER A 256 10.21 -8.15 -18.67
C SER A 256 9.87 -8.49 -17.21
N LEU A 257 8.59 -8.39 -16.80
CA LEU A 257 8.17 -8.65 -15.42
C LEU A 257 8.44 -10.09 -14.97
N SER A 258 8.20 -11.08 -15.84
CA SER A 258 8.46 -12.48 -15.52
C SER A 258 9.96 -12.80 -15.42
N SER A 259 10.79 -12.07 -16.15
CA SER A 259 12.25 -12.14 -16.11
C SER A 259 12.80 -11.47 -14.85
N ILE A 260 12.31 -10.27 -14.52
CA ILE A 260 12.60 -9.54 -13.27
C ILE A 260 12.29 -10.43 -12.08
N ASN A 261 11.05 -10.92 -11.98
CA ASN A 261 10.68 -11.81 -10.87
C ASN A 261 11.50 -13.10 -10.88
N GLY A 262 11.83 -13.64 -12.05
CA GLY A 262 12.67 -14.82 -12.18
C GLY A 262 14.06 -14.64 -11.60
N GLU A 263 14.68 -13.47 -11.80
CA GLU A 263 15.99 -13.14 -11.21
C GLU A 263 15.90 -12.83 -9.72
N LEU A 264 14.89 -12.07 -9.30
CA LEU A 264 14.67 -11.82 -7.88
C LEU A 264 14.49 -13.11 -7.08
N ASN A 265 13.80 -14.11 -7.65
CA ASN A 265 13.67 -15.44 -7.04
C ASN A 265 15.00 -16.17 -6.89
N SER A 266 15.95 -16.04 -7.83
CA SER A 266 17.30 -16.63 -7.65
C SER A 266 18.10 -15.93 -6.55
N LEU A 267 17.76 -14.67 -6.24
CA LEU A 267 18.35 -13.86 -5.18
C LEU A 267 17.58 -14.01 -3.84
N GLY A 268 16.62 -14.93 -3.75
CA GLY A 268 15.89 -15.23 -2.51
C GLY A 268 14.80 -14.23 -2.13
N THR A 269 14.35 -13.39 -3.08
CA THR A 269 13.21 -12.48 -2.91
C THR A 269 12.24 -12.60 -4.08
N ASP A 270 11.25 -11.72 -4.17
CA ASP A 270 10.31 -11.68 -5.30
C ASP A 270 9.91 -10.25 -5.65
N LEU A 271 9.31 -10.08 -6.84
CA LEU A 271 8.89 -8.77 -7.33
C LEU A 271 7.88 -8.08 -6.40
N LYS A 272 7.02 -8.84 -5.72
CA LYS A 272 6.01 -8.28 -4.80
C LYS A 272 6.68 -7.64 -3.59
N THR A 273 7.65 -8.34 -3.01
CA THR A 273 8.44 -7.88 -1.86
C THR A 273 9.28 -6.67 -2.24
N VAL A 274 9.98 -6.74 -3.37
CA VAL A 274 10.82 -5.65 -3.89
C VAL A 274 9.97 -4.43 -4.23
N PHE A 275 8.86 -4.59 -4.94
CA PHE A 275 7.98 -3.47 -5.31
C PHE A 275 7.39 -2.78 -4.08
N LYS A 276 6.95 -3.55 -3.08
CA LYS A 276 6.45 -3.01 -1.81
C LYS A 276 7.52 -2.22 -1.03
N ASN A 277 8.79 -2.59 -1.14
CA ASN A 277 9.89 -1.85 -0.51
C ASN A 277 10.31 -0.63 -1.34
N PHE A 278 10.27 -0.75 -2.66
CA PHE A 278 10.48 0.34 -3.61
C PHE A 278 9.53 1.52 -3.35
N THR A 279 8.26 1.27 -3.03
CA THR A 279 7.31 2.36 -2.72
C THR A 279 7.69 3.13 -1.44
N ALA A 280 8.27 2.46 -0.43
CA ALA A 280 8.81 3.15 0.74
C ALA A 280 10.08 3.95 0.41
N ALA A 281 10.99 3.39 -0.40
CA ALA A 281 12.21 4.06 -0.84
C ALA A 281 11.91 5.34 -1.64
N ASN A 282 10.90 5.32 -2.52
CA ASN A 282 10.45 6.51 -3.26
C ASN A 282 9.99 7.65 -2.35
N TYR A 283 9.25 7.34 -1.27
CA TYR A 283 8.84 8.36 -0.31
C TYR A 283 10.03 8.95 0.46
N LEU A 284 10.93 8.07 0.92
CA LEU A 284 12.10 8.45 1.71
C LEU A 284 13.23 9.05 0.89
N LYS A 285 13.16 8.89 -0.44
CA LYS A 285 14.22 9.20 -1.39
C LYS A 285 15.54 8.52 -1.01
N ASP A 286 15.45 7.26 -0.60
CA ASP A 286 16.61 6.43 -0.28
C ASP A 286 17.31 6.02 -1.58
N TYR A 287 18.08 6.92 -2.19
CA TYR A 287 18.81 6.76 -3.45
C TYR A 287 20.11 7.57 -3.39
N VAL A 288 21.09 7.24 -4.23
CA VAL A 288 22.36 7.99 -4.34
C VAL A 288 22.11 9.48 -4.58
N ASP A 289 21.18 9.82 -5.47
CA ASP A 289 20.77 11.19 -5.79
C ASP A 289 19.53 11.67 -4.99
N GLY A 290 19.19 11.02 -3.88
CA GLY A 290 17.95 11.23 -3.12
C GLY A 290 17.59 12.70 -2.85
N ASP A 291 18.57 13.53 -2.51
CA ASP A 291 18.38 14.97 -2.24
C ASP A 291 17.88 15.77 -3.47
N ARG A 292 18.03 15.22 -4.68
CA ARG A 292 17.69 15.85 -5.96
C ARG A 292 16.37 15.34 -6.53
N LEU A 293 15.85 14.23 -6.01
CA LEU A 293 14.58 13.66 -6.44
C LEU A 293 13.41 14.58 -6.05
N PRO A 294 12.35 14.68 -6.89
CA PRO A 294 11.12 15.36 -6.51
C PRO A 294 10.43 14.65 -5.33
N ASN A 295 9.52 15.34 -4.65
CA ASN A 295 8.68 14.69 -3.63
C ASN A 295 7.60 13.86 -4.33
N ILE A 296 7.37 12.64 -3.83
CA ILE A 296 6.29 11.78 -4.32
C ILE A 296 4.93 12.45 -4.05
N ALA A 297 4.01 12.36 -5.01
CA ALA A 297 2.69 12.97 -4.89
C ALA A 297 1.89 12.35 -3.73
N ILE A 298 1.34 13.22 -2.88
CA ILE A 298 0.48 12.83 -1.76
C ILE A 298 -0.98 12.90 -2.20
N LYS A 299 -1.65 11.75 -2.25
CA LYS A 299 -3.06 11.65 -2.66
C LYS A 299 -4.01 12.34 -1.68
N GLY A 300 -3.70 12.32 -0.39
CA GLY A 300 -4.52 12.96 0.63
C GLY A 300 -3.76 13.18 1.94
N THR A 301 -4.10 14.25 2.64
CA THR A 301 -3.58 14.57 3.98
C THR A 301 -4.73 14.69 4.96
N TYR A 302 -4.65 13.98 6.08
CA TYR A 302 -5.72 13.89 7.08
C TYR A 302 -5.19 14.27 8.47
N SER A 303 -6.06 14.89 9.27
CA SER A 303 -5.76 15.24 10.66
C SER A 303 -6.88 14.92 11.64
N THR A 304 -7.92 14.26 11.15
CA THR A 304 -9.08 13.77 11.89
C THR A 304 -9.45 12.40 11.33
N ALA A 305 -10.31 11.68 12.05
CA ALA A 305 -10.77 10.35 11.62
C ALA A 305 -11.27 10.36 10.17
N VAL A 306 -10.90 9.33 9.42
CA VAL A 306 -11.27 9.17 8.00
C VAL A 306 -11.57 7.71 7.70
N ASP A 307 -12.63 7.49 6.91
CA ASP A 307 -13.05 6.20 6.37
C ASP A 307 -13.34 6.40 4.88
N LEU A 308 -12.40 5.96 4.04
CA LEU A 308 -12.53 6.07 2.59
C LEU A 308 -12.52 4.69 1.97
N SER A 309 -13.52 4.45 1.13
CA SER A 309 -13.69 3.25 0.32
C SER A 309 -13.60 3.59 -1.17
N ASN A 310 -13.41 2.56 -2.00
CA ASN A 310 -13.37 2.66 -3.46
C ASN A 310 -12.21 3.49 -4.02
N ASN A 311 -11.06 3.50 -3.35
CA ASN A 311 -9.82 3.97 -3.98
C ASN A 311 -9.36 2.91 -4.97
N ALA A 312 -8.89 3.30 -6.16
CA ALA A 312 -8.35 2.36 -7.16
C ALA A 312 -6.84 2.55 -7.35
N LEU A 313 -6.17 1.46 -7.69
CA LEU A 313 -4.77 1.43 -8.13
C LEU A 313 -4.62 0.46 -9.31
N SER A 314 -3.87 0.90 -10.33
CA SER A 314 -3.35 0.02 -11.37
C SER A 314 -2.44 -1.06 -10.76
N HIS A 315 -2.16 -2.12 -11.49
CA HIS A 315 -1.13 -3.07 -11.04
C HIS A 315 0.21 -2.36 -10.84
N LEU A 316 1.09 -2.92 -10.00
CA LEU A 316 2.43 -2.39 -9.71
C LEU A 316 2.43 -0.86 -9.55
N SER A 317 1.51 -0.34 -8.74
CA SER A 317 1.37 1.08 -8.45
C SER A 317 1.05 1.32 -6.98
N SER A 318 1.12 2.58 -6.53
CA SER A 318 0.93 2.94 -5.13
C SER A 318 0.24 4.28 -4.93
N ASN A 319 -0.31 4.50 -3.74
CA ASN A 319 -0.79 5.81 -3.29
C ASN A 319 -0.06 6.20 -2.01
N TYR A 320 0.03 7.50 -1.73
CA TYR A 320 0.65 8.01 -0.50
C TYR A 320 -0.37 8.86 0.25
N LEU A 321 -0.73 8.42 1.46
CA LEU A 321 -1.73 9.05 2.31
C LEU A 321 -1.04 9.53 3.59
N THR A 322 -1.06 10.83 3.83
CA THR A 322 -0.38 11.44 4.97
C THR A 322 -1.35 11.72 6.11
N PHE A 323 -0.91 11.47 7.34
CA PHE A 323 -1.62 11.76 8.57
C PHE A 323 -0.76 12.67 9.43
N THR A 324 -1.37 13.73 9.95
CA THR A 324 -0.76 14.68 10.88
C THR A 324 -1.72 14.93 12.02
N THR A 325 -1.24 15.25 13.22
CA THR A 325 -2.13 15.59 14.33
C THR A 325 -1.57 16.79 15.09
N PRO A 326 -2.42 17.79 15.44
CA PRO A 326 -2.01 18.86 16.34
C PRO A 326 -1.99 18.42 17.82
N GLN A 327 -2.52 17.23 18.13
CA GLN A 327 -2.66 16.74 19.51
C GLN A 327 -1.90 15.42 19.71
N SER A 328 -1.42 15.19 20.93
CA SER A 328 -0.85 13.91 21.32
C SER A 328 -1.93 12.83 21.32
N SER A 329 -1.87 11.89 20.39
CA SER A 329 -2.83 10.80 20.28
C SER A 329 -2.22 9.60 19.57
N ASP A 330 -2.61 8.39 19.94
CA ASP A 330 -2.26 7.22 19.13
C ASP A 330 -3.05 7.25 17.80
N LEU A 331 -2.52 6.58 16.77
CA LEU A 331 -3.17 6.45 15.46
C LEU A 331 -3.39 4.98 15.14
N THR A 332 -4.63 4.57 14.90
CA THR A 332 -4.93 3.24 14.33
C THR A 332 -5.15 3.39 12.84
N LEU A 333 -4.34 2.69 12.04
CA LEU A 333 -4.55 2.56 10.61
C LEU A 333 -5.12 1.19 10.31
N SER A 334 -6.23 1.15 9.58
CA SER A 334 -6.78 -0.10 9.01
C SER A 334 -6.73 -0.02 7.50
N PHE A 335 -6.43 -1.14 6.86
CA PHE A 335 -6.37 -1.28 5.42
C PHE A 335 -7.17 -2.52 5.01
N ASP A 336 -7.91 -2.41 3.91
CA ASP A 336 -8.70 -3.49 3.34
C ASP A 336 -8.62 -3.41 1.82
N GLY A 337 -7.89 -4.36 1.20
CA GLY A 337 -7.77 -4.45 -0.24
C GLY A 337 -8.70 -5.51 -0.82
N GLU A 338 -9.10 -5.38 -2.09
CA GLU A 338 -9.89 -6.42 -2.76
C GLU A 338 -9.17 -7.78 -2.73
N ASP A 339 -9.86 -8.82 -2.22
CA ASP A 339 -9.35 -10.18 -1.98
C ASP A 339 -8.81 -10.92 -3.22
N SER A 340 -9.09 -10.40 -4.42
CA SER A 340 -8.75 -11.08 -5.68
C SER A 340 -7.27 -10.94 -6.07
N ILE A 341 -6.51 -10.10 -5.37
CA ILE A 341 -5.11 -9.80 -5.64
C ILE A 341 -4.30 -9.68 -4.34
N ASP A 342 -2.97 -9.66 -4.49
CA ASP A 342 -2.07 -9.39 -3.36
C ASP A 342 -1.84 -7.89 -3.19
N TRP A 343 -1.91 -7.44 -1.93
CA TRP A 343 -1.69 -6.05 -1.54
C TRP A 343 -0.44 -5.88 -0.68
N GLY A 344 0.11 -4.67 -0.72
CA GLY A 344 1.11 -4.17 0.21
C GLY A 344 0.61 -2.91 0.91
N ALA A 345 0.94 -2.75 2.19
CA ALA A 345 0.56 -1.57 2.98
C ALA A 345 1.72 -1.14 3.88
N LYS A 346 2.67 -0.36 3.35
CA LYS A 346 3.78 0.21 4.14
C LYS A 346 3.30 1.39 4.95
N VAL A 347 3.92 1.59 6.12
CA VAL A 347 3.65 2.74 6.99
C VAL A 347 4.97 3.39 7.37
N ILE A 348 5.12 4.68 7.08
CA ILE A 348 6.30 5.47 7.45
C ILE A 348 5.90 6.41 8.58
N MET A 349 6.62 6.37 9.70
CA MET A 349 6.36 7.17 10.89
C MET A 349 7.53 8.13 11.10
N GLU A 350 7.30 9.42 10.88
CA GLU A 350 8.35 10.44 10.94
C GLU A 350 8.30 11.23 12.25
N GLY A 351 9.43 11.25 12.97
CA GLY A 351 9.59 11.95 14.23
C GLY A 351 10.88 12.76 14.33
N SER A 352 11.07 13.41 15.47
CA SER A 352 12.27 14.23 15.75
C SER A 352 13.58 13.43 15.84
N GLY A 353 13.49 12.11 16.01
CA GLY A 353 14.65 11.19 16.07
C GLY A 353 14.93 10.43 14.77
N GLY A 354 14.20 10.69 13.68
CA GLY A 354 14.26 9.94 12.42
C GLY A 354 12.92 9.34 12.01
N GLY A 355 12.89 8.69 10.84
CA GLY A 355 11.73 7.97 10.32
C GLY A 355 11.84 6.47 10.56
N GLU A 356 10.74 5.82 10.98
CA GLU A 356 10.62 4.37 11.09
C GLU A 356 9.71 3.84 9.98
N VAL A 357 10.06 2.67 9.43
CA VAL A 357 9.26 1.98 8.40
C VAL A 357 8.64 0.72 9.02
N ALA A 358 7.33 0.66 8.98
CA ALA A 358 6.50 -0.48 9.40
C ALA A 358 5.62 -0.97 8.25
N GLU A 359 4.84 -2.00 8.52
CA GLU A 359 3.91 -2.60 7.56
C GLU A 359 2.64 -3.03 8.28
N ILE A 360 1.49 -2.81 7.65
CA ILE A 360 0.23 -3.43 8.05
C ILE A 360 0.26 -4.87 7.55
N ILE A 361 0.36 -5.83 8.47
CA ILE A 361 0.31 -7.25 8.11
C ILE A 361 -1.11 -7.62 7.72
N LEU A 362 -1.28 -8.10 6.49
CA LEU A 362 -2.58 -8.44 5.91
C LEU A 362 -2.90 -9.92 6.12
N ASP A 363 -4.16 -10.22 6.39
CA ASP A 363 -4.67 -11.58 6.49
C ASP A 363 -5.05 -12.17 5.11
N VAL A 364 -5.66 -13.36 5.12
CA VAL A 364 -6.10 -14.04 3.89
C VAL A 364 -7.18 -13.28 3.11
N GLY A 365 -7.89 -12.35 3.76
CA GLY A 365 -8.84 -11.44 3.15
C GLY A 365 -8.22 -10.10 2.79
N GLN A 366 -6.89 -9.99 2.70
CA GLN A 366 -6.16 -8.77 2.33
C GLN A 366 -6.47 -7.57 3.25
N SER A 367 -6.83 -7.86 4.50
CA SER A 367 -7.28 -6.92 5.50
C SER A 367 -6.32 -6.91 6.70
N GLY A 368 -6.10 -5.74 7.30
CA GLY A 368 -5.20 -5.63 8.44
C GLY A 368 -5.25 -4.28 9.16
N LYS A 369 -4.59 -4.21 10.32
CA LYS A 369 -4.45 -2.96 11.08
C LYS A 369 -3.06 -2.79 11.71
N LEU A 370 -2.67 -1.54 11.93
CA LEU A 370 -1.48 -1.15 12.67
C LEU A 370 -1.81 -0.02 13.65
N GLU A 371 -1.37 -0.17 14.89
CA GLU A 371 -1.46 0.85 15.92
C GLU A 371 -0.13 1.58 16.03
N VAL A 372 -0.12 2.88 15.73
CA VAL A 372 1.02 3.77 15.84
C VAL A 372 0.92 4.51 17.18
N THR A 373 1.64 3.99 18.17
CA THR A 373 1.71 4.60 19.50
C THR A 373 2.63 5.81 19.50
N GLY A 374 2.28 6.86 20.25
CA GLY A 374 3.12 8.07 20.36
C GLY A 374 3.04 9.01 19.15
N PHE A 375 1.98 8.92 18.35
CA PHE A 375 1.69 9.93 17.35
C PHE A 375 1.30 11.27 18.00
N GLY A 376 1.75 12.38 17.43
CA GLY A 376 1.69 13.71 18.06
C GLY A 376 2.69 13.93 19.22
N THR A 377 3.51 12.94 19.58
CA THR A 377 4.60 13.10 20.58
C THR A 377 5.96 12.66 20.01
N THR A 378 6.12 11.37 19.75
CA THR A 378 7.31 10.79 19.11
C THR A 378 7.28 11.07 17.61
N TYR A 379 6.16 10.76 16.96
CA TYR A 379 5.98 10.93 15.52
C TYR A 379 5.07 12.12 15.25
N SER A 380 5.51 13.02 14.37
CA SER A 380 4.74 14.20 13.93
C SER A 380 3.93 13.95 12.66
N LYS A 381 4.30 12.92 11.90
CA LYS A 381 3.68 12.57 10.62
C LYS A 381 3.71 11.06 10.45
N VAL A 382 2.64 10.50 9.90
CA VAL A 382 2.56 9.09 9.49
C VAL A 382 2.11 9.04 8.04
N VAL A 383 2.67 8.15 7.24
CA VAL A 383 2.27 7.95 5.85
C VAL A 383 1.91 6.49 5.62
N LEU A 384 0.68 6.24 5.16
CA LEU A 384 0.23 4.94 4.67
C LEU A 384 0.48 4.88 3.16
N ILE A 385 1.09 3.78 2.71
CA ILE A 385 1.42 3.52 1.32
C ILE A 385 0.76 2.20 0.88
N PRO A 386 -0.51 2.25 0.42
CA PRO A 386 -1.15 1.13 -0.24
C PRO A 386 -0.47 0.85 -1.57
N SER A 387 -0.31 -0.42 -1.92
CA SER A 387 0.32 -0.86 -3.18
C SER A 387 -0.41 -2.07 -3.74
N ASN A 388 -0.79 -2.00 -5.01
CA ASN A 388 -1.30 -3.16 -5.74
C ASN A 388 -0.10 -3.97 -6.24
N LEU A 389 0.09 -5.19 -5.72
CA LEU A 389 1.24 -6.05 -6.02
C LEU A 389 0.93 -7.09 -7.11
N SER A 390 -0.24 -7.01 -7.73
CA SER A 390 -0.65 -7.91 -8.80
C SER A 390 0.13 -7.66 -10.09
N TRP A 391 0.04 -8.62 -11.01
CA TRP A 391 0.67 -8.55 -12.32
C TRP A 391 -0.41 -8.33 -13.38
N GLY A 392 -0.44 -7.14 -13.97
CA GLY A 392 -1.34 -6.83 -15.09
C GLY A 392 -2.84 -6.76 -14.72
N VAL A 393 -3.18 -6.59 -13.44
CA VAL A 393 -4.58 -6.42 -13.00
C VAL A 393 -4.81 -5.01 -12.47
N ASP A 394 -5.41 -4.18 -13.33
CA ASP A 394 -5.68 -2.77 -13.08
C ASP A 394 -6.96 -2.51 -12.28
N ASP A 395 -7.08 -1.25 -11.85
CA ASP A 395 -8.27 -0.65 -11.24
C ASP A 395 -8.79 -1.42 -10.02
N LYS A 396 -7.87 -2.05 -9.27
CA LYS A 396 -8.21 -2.79 -8.07
C LYS A 396 -8.44 -1.88 -6.90
N THR A 397 -9.50 -2.18 -6.15
CA THR A 397 -10.01 -1.27 -5.14
C THR A 397 -9.49 -1.60 -3.75
N TYR A 398 -9.29 -0.56 -2.96
CA TYR A 398 -9.00 -0.67 -1.54
C TYR A 398 -9.75 0.38 -0.73
N ALA A 399 -9.91 0.09 0.54
CA ALA A 399 -10.37 0.99 1.58
C ALA A 399 -9.27 1.18 2.63
N PHE A 400 -9.31 2.32 3.30
CA PHE A 400 -8.51 2.54 4.48
C PHE A 400 -9.27 3.35 5.52
N LYS A 401 -8.92 3.12 6.78
CA LYS A 401 -9.45 3.86 7.92
C LYS A 401 -8.30 4.38 8.75
N ALA A 402 -8.47 5.57 9.30
CA ALA A 402 -7.51 6.13 10.24
C ALA A 402 -8.24 6.74 11.42
N ASP A 403 -7.87 6.30 12.62
CA ASP A 403 -8.45 6.76 13.88
C ASP A 403 -7.41 7.39 14.75
N PHE A 404 -7.68 8.62 15.14
CA PHE A 404 -6.81 9.41 15.99
C PHE A 404 -7.17 9.23 17.47
N LEU A 405 -8.16 8.38 17.78
CA LEU A 405 -8.62 8.03 19.11
C LEU A 405 -8.92 6.53 19.17
N SER A 406 -8.58 5.88 20.29
CA SER A 406 -8.95 4.48 20.52
C SER A 406 -10.27 4.39 21.30
N PRO A 407 -11.16 3.44 20.96
CA PRO A 407 -12.35 3.18 21.78
C PRO A 407 -11.95 2.73 23.19
N PRO A 408 -12.80 2.96 24.19
CA PRO A 408 -12.56 2.46 25.54
C PRO A 408 -12.42 0.94 25.60
N GLU A 409 -11.44 0.46 26.39
CA GLU A 409 -11.21 -0.95 26.59
C GLU A 409 -12.09 -1.55 27.70
N ASN A 410 -12.16 -2.88 27.75
CA ASN A 410 -12.91 -3.65 28.75
C ASN A 410 -14.39 -3.26 28.85
N PHE A 411 -15.00 -2.85 27.74
CA PHE A 411 -16.42 -2.50 27.71
C PHE A 411 -17.30 -3.72 27.93
N LYS A 412 -18.14 -3.67 28.98
CA LYS A 412 -19.00 -4.76 29.42
C LYS A 412 -20.41 -4.26 29.75
N ALA A 413 -21.40 -5.13 29.58
CA ALA A 413 -22.78 -4.86 29.93
C ALA A 413 -23.35 -5.91 30.87
N PHE A 414 -24.02 -5.47 31.94
CA PHE A 414 -24.63 -6.32 32.97
C PHE A 414 -26.10 -5.97 33.11
N ALA A 415 -27.00 -6.89 32.73
CA ALA A 415 -28.44 -6.68 32.88
C ALA A 415 -28.95 -7.01 34.29
N SER A 416 -29.78 -6.13 34.82
CA SER A 416 -30.56 -6.31 36.05
C SER A 416 -32.06 -6.14 35.77
N GLU A 417 -32.91 -6.12 36.80
CA GLU A 417 -34.38 -6.16 36.65
C GLU A 417 -34.93 -5.00 35.82
N ASP A 418 -34.41 -3.79 36.04
CA ASP A 418 -34.93 -2.55 35.45
C ASP A 418 -33.83 -1.71 34.76
N GLU A 419 -32.59 -2.21 34.70
CA GLU A 419 -31.45 -1.48 34.14
C GLU A 419 -30.41 -2.41 33.48
N VAL A 420 -29.59 -1.84 32.60
CA VAL A 420 -28.31 -2.41 32.21
C VAL A 420 -27.19 -1.50 32.69
N THR A 421 -26.28 -2.03 33.51
CA THR A 421 -25.05 -1.33 33.91
C THR A 421 -23.95 -1.61 32.90
N LEU A 422 -23.39 -0.54 32.34
CA LEU A 422 -22.23 -0.57 31.45
C LEU A 422 -20.99 -0.15 32.22
N THR A 423 -19.86 -0.81 31.97
CA THR A 423 -18.56 -0.46 32.55
C THR A 423 -17.44 -0.57 31.52
N TRP A 424 -16.41 0.27 31.65
CA TRP A 424 -15.21 0.27 30.79
C TRP A 424 -13.99 0.78 31.58
N SER A 425 -12.81 0.70 30.97
CA SER A 425 -11.59 1.32 31.51
C SER A 425 -11.46 2.76 31.01
N ALA A 426 -11.06 3.68 31.88
CA ALA A 426 -10.80 5.07 31.48
C ALA A 426 -9.64 5.12 30.47
N SER A 427 -9.78 5.98 29.45
CA SER A 427 -8.72 6.20 28.48
C SER A 427 -7.54 6.94 29.10
N THR A 428 -6.33 6.44 28.86
CA THR A 428 -5.07 7.10 29.22
C THR A 428 -4.64 8.16 28.21
N ASN A 429 -5.28 8.21 27.04
CA ASN A 429 -4.95 9.15 25.98
C ASN A 429 -5.32 10.58 26.43
N PRO A 430 -4.37 11.54 26.44
CA PRO A 430 -4.61 12.90 26.92
C PRO A 430 -5.62 13.67 26.06
N ALA A 431 -5.77 13.36 24.77
CA ALA A 431 -6.74 14.00 23.88
C ALA A 431 -8.20 13.63 24.20
N VAL A 432 -8.46 12.49 24.84
CA VAL A 432 -9.82 12.06 25.20
C VAL A 432 -10.37 12.94 26.33
N VAL A 433 -11.51 13.58 26.09
CA VAL A 433 -12.26 14.40 27.07
C VAL A 433 -13.54 13.74 27.56
N GLY A 434 -14.00 12.67 26.89
CA GLY A 434 -15.24 11.99 27.24
C GLY A 434 -15.54 10.76 26.40
N TYR A 435 -16.74 10.21 26.61
CA TYR A 435 -17.23 9.01 25.92
C TYR A 435 -18.66 9.19 25.44
N ASN A 436 -19.00 8.52 24.34
CA ASN A 436 -20.36 8.43 23.84
C ASN A 436 -20.82 6.97 23.85
N ILE A 437 -22.02 6.72 24.37
CA ILE A 437 -22.60 5.37 24.49
C ILE A 437 -23.74 5.22 23.49
N TYR A 438 -23.68 4.15 22.73
CA TYR A 438 -24.65 3.79 21.73
C TYR A 438 -25.39 2.51 22.12
N ARG A 439 -26.67 2.45 21.79
CA ARG A 439 -27.50 1.25 21.92
C ARG A 439 -28.09 0.89 20.56
N SER A 440 -28.04 -0.40 20.23
CA SER A 440 -28.57 -0.94 18.98
C SER A 440 -30.10 -0.86 18.95
N GLY A 441 -30.64 -0.26 17.90
CA GLY A 441 -32.04 -0.32 17.47
C GLY A 441 -32.13 -0.87 16.05
N SER A 442 -32.85 -0.19 15.14
CA SER A 442 -32.68 -0.40 13.69
C SER A 442 -31.29 0.05 13.20
N ASP A 443 -30.75 1.08 13.86
CA ASP A 443 -29.39 1.60 13.75
C ASP A 443 -28.82 1.84 15.17
N TRP A 444 -27.55 2.22 15.28
CA TRP A 444 -26.93 2.62 16.55
C TRP A 444 -27.40 4.01 16.99
N ALA A 445 -28.12 4.09 18.11
CA ALA A 445 -28.59 5.35 18.68
C ALA A 445 -27.70 5.80 19.84
N LEU A 446 -27.23 7.06 19.81
CA LEU A 446 -26.54 7.68 20.95
C LEU A 446 -27.53 7.84 22.11
N ILE A 447 -27.21 7.26 23.26
CA ILE A 447 -28.04 7.32 24.47
C ILE A 447 -27.40 8.13 25.61
N ALA A 448 -26.08 8.34 25.57
CA ALA A 448 -25.39 9.15 26.57
C ALA A 448 -24.07 9.73 26.06
N THR A 449 -23.72 10.89 26.63
CA THR A 449 -22.42 11.56 26.49
C THR A 449 -21.88 11.82 27.89
N LEU A 450 -20.65 11.37 28.15
CA LEU A 450 -20.05 11.34 29.49
C LEU A 450 -18.67 12.02 29.48
N GLY A 451 -18.19 12.45 30.65
CA GLY A 451 -16.85 13.01 30.81
C GLY A 451 -15.78 11.93 30.96
N LYS A 452 -14.51 12.28 30.74
CA LYS A 452 -13.34 11.37 30.77
C LYS A 452 -13.25 10.50 32.02
N GLU A 453 -13.61 11.07 33.17
CA GLU A 453 -13.53 10.40 34.49
C GLU A 453 -14.69 9.43 34.75
N THR A 454 -15.74 9.44 33.92
CA THR A 454 -16.88 8.54 34.07
C THR A 454 -16.57 7.21 33.39
N THR A 455 -16.60 6.11 34.14
CA THR A 455 -16.33 4.75 33.63
C THR A 455 -17.50 3.78 33.79
N THR A 456 -18.69 4.30 34.09
CA THR A 456 -19.92 3.52 34.24
C THR A 456 -21.14 4.31 33.79
N TYR A 457 -22.16 3.60 33.31
CA TYR A 457 -23.45 4.16 32.90
C TYR A 457 -24.58 3.15 33.15
N GLU A 458 -25.73 3.65 33.59
CA GLU A 458 -26.93 2.84 33.85
C GLU A 458 -28.02 3.19 32.82
N ASP A 459 -28.36 2.23 31.96
CA ASP A 459 -29.52 2.36 31.05
C ASP A 459 -30.77 1.80 31.74
N THR A 460 -31.60 2.68 32.30
CA THR A 460 -32.85 2.32 32.98
C THR A 460 -34.07 2.28 32.04
N THR A 461 -33.87 2.35 30.73
CA THR A 461 -34.96 2.37 29.73
C THR A 461 -35.20 1.01 29.09
N ILE A 462 -34.76 -0.05 29.77
CA ILE A 462 -34.80 -1.42 29.28
C ILE A 462 -36.11 -2.15 29.63
N SER A 463 -36.36 -3.27 28.95
CA SER A 463 -37.48 -4.15 29.21
C SER A 463 -37.01 -5.59 29.44
N PRO A 464 -37.52 -6.31 30.47
CA PRO A 464 -37.18 -7.71 30.71
C PRO A 464 -37.37 -8.60 29.48
N GLY A 465 -36.44 -9.54 29.27
CA GLY A 465 -36.47 -10.47 28.15
C GLY A 465 -36.06 -9.88 26.80
N THR A 466 -35.70 -8.59 26.73
CA THR A 466 -35.17 -7.97 25.52
C THR A 466 -33.64 -8.00 25.55
N THR A 467 -33.02 -8.46 24.47
CA THR A 467 -31.57 -8.37 24.29
C THR A 467 -31.19 -6.97 23.83
N TYR A 468 -30.27 -6.34 24.54
CA TYR A 468 -29.71 -5.05 24.17
C TYR A 468 -28.24 -5.21 23.81
N SER A 469 -27.82 -4.55 22.74
CA SER A 469 -26.42 -4.44 22.33
C SER A 469 -25.97 -3.00 22.49
N TYR A 470 -24.78 -2.82 23.06
CA TYR A 470 -24.17 -1.52 23.32
C TYR A 470 -22.81 -1.42 22.65
N ALA A 471 -22.42 -0.19 22.30
CA ALA A 471 -21.08 0.16 21.88
C ALA A 471 -20.68 1.50 22.51
N ILE A 472 -19.38 1.74 22.65
CA ILE A 472 -18.84 2.97 23.22
C ILE A 472 -17.73 3.54 22.33
N THR A 473 -17.65 4.87 22.23
CA THR A 473 -16.56 5.60 21.57
C THR A 473 -15.88 6.54 22.57
N SER A 474 -14.61 6.86 22.31
CA SER A 474 -13.91 7.98 22.95
C SER A 474 -14.15 9.25 22.14
N ARG A 475 -14.14 10.42 22.79
CA ARG A 475 -14.27 11.72 22.14
C ARG A 475 -13.21 12.72 22.59
N ASP A 476 -12.74 13.56 21.69
CA ASP A 476 -11.83 14.68 21.97
C ASP A 476 -12.55 16.05 22.18
N SER A 477 -11.77 17.11 22.36
CA SER A 477 -12.28 18.47 22.57
C SER A 477 -12.89 19.11 21.31
N ASP A 478 -12.53 18.63 20.13
CA ASP A 478 -12.99 19.12 18.83
C ASP A 478 -14.28 18.40 18.38
N GLY A 479 -14.69 17.38 19.13
CA GLY A 479 -15.89 16.60 18.89
C GLY A 479 -15.66 15.38 17.99
N ASN A 480 -14.41 15.06 17.65
CA ASN A 480 -14.09 13.84 16.91
C ASN A 480 -14.26 12.64 17.83
N GLU A 481 -14.75 11.54 17.26
CA GLU A 481 -14.95 10.29 17.97
C GLU A 481 -14.02 9.19 17.43
N SER A 482 -13.62 8.27 18.30
CA SER A 482 -13.09 6.98 17.85
C SER A 482 -14.17 6.17 17.15
N TRP A 483 -13.81 5.09 16.45
CA TRP A 483 -14.79 4.04 16.15
C TRP A 483 -15.44 3.50 17.42
N GLN A 484 -16.59 2.86 17.21
CA GLN A 484 -17.29 2.08 18.22
C GLN A 484 -16.45 0.88 18.66
N SER A 485 -16.42 0.62 19.97
CA SER A 485 -15.91 -0.64 20.52
C SER A 485 -16.62 -1.84 19.88
N PRO A 486 -16.02 -3.05 19.92
CA PRO A 486 -16.77 -4.28 19.68
C PRO A 486 -18.06 -4.28 20.51
N PRO A 487 -19.22 -4.63 19.93
CA PRO A 487 -20.48 -4.53 20.62
C PRO A 487 -20.56 -5.58 21.74
N THR A 488 -21.07 -5.17 22.91
CA THR A 488 -21.40 -6.07 24.01
C THR A 488 -22.92 -6.21 24.12
N SER A 489 -23.40 -7.44 24.25
CA SER A 489 -24.84 -7.72 24.35
C SER A 489 -25.19 -8.33 25.70
N THR A 490 -26.36 -7.98 26.23
CA THR A 490 -26.86 -8.56 27.48
C THR A 490 -28.39 -8.63 27.46
N THR A 491 -28.95 -9.55 28.24
CA THR A 491 -30.40 -9.79 28.35
C THR A 491 -30.74 -10.06 29.80
N PHE A 492 -31.72 -9.35 30.36
CA PHE A 492 -32.27 -9.74 31.66
C PHE A 492 -33.21 -10.95 31.49
N LEU A 493 -32.80 -12.10 32.05
CA LEU A 493 -33.42 -13.39 31.76
C LEU A 493 -34.71 -13.67 32.54
N ILE A 494 -34.96 -13.02 33.69
CA ILE A 494 -36.11 -13.36 34.56
C ILE A 494 -37.36 -12.58 34.14
N LEU A 495 -38.17 -13.20 33.28
CA LEU A 495 -39.40 -12.63 32.74
C LEU A 495 -40.48 -12.44 33.83
N SER A 496 -40.65 -13.43 34.71
CA SER A 496 -41.61 -13.33 35.82
C SER A 496 -41.14 -14.13 37.03
N LEU A 497 -41.40 -13.62 38.23
CA LEU A 497 -41.14 -14.30 39.49
C LEU A 497 -42.34 -14.13 40.41
N TYR A 498 -42.88 -15.25 40.89
CA TYR A 498 -43.96 -15.26 41.86
C TYR A 498 -43.91 -16.54 42.69
N ASN A 499 -44.76 -16.63 43.70
CA ASN A 499 -44.98 -17.86 44.43
C ASN A 499 -46.47 -18.15 44.58
N TYR A 500 -46.86 -19.42 44.56
CA TYR A 500 -48.26 -19.83 44.68
C TYR A 500 -48.43 -21.14 45.47
N PRO A 501 -49.35 -21.20 46.45
CA PRO A 501 -50.23 -20.10 46.90
C PRO A 501 -49.47 -18.96 47.61
N ASN A 502 -50.00 -17.74 47.54
CA ASN A 502 -49.52 -16.55 48.27
C ASN A 502 -50.72 -15.63 48.58
N PRO A 503 -51.14 -15.45 49.86
CA PRO A 503 -50.50 -15.97 51.08
C PRO A 503 -50.50 -17.50 51.17
N CYS A 504 -49.50 -18.07 51.84
CA CYS A 504 -49.35 -19.50 52.08
C CYS A 504 -49.40 -19.84 53.58
N SER A 505 -49.92 -21.03 53.91
CA SER A 505 -50.01 -21.52 55.29
C SER A 505 -49.09 -22.71 55.59
N SER A 506 -48.85 -23.58 54.60
CA SER A 506 -48.15 -24.85 54.80
C SER A 506 -47.16 -25.22 53.69
N TYR A 507 -47.32 -24.67 52.49
CA TYR A 507 -46.39 -24.81 51.37
C TYR A 507 -46.59 -23.64 50.39
N THR A 508 -45.59 -23.39 49.55
CA THR A 508 -45.71 -22.54 48.36
C THR A 508 -44.77 -23.08 47.29
N ASN A 509 -45.07 -22.82 46.02
CA ASN A 509 -44.13 -23.08 44.93
C ASN A 509 -43.49 -21.76 44.52
N PHE A 510 -42.16 -21.68 44.49
CA PHE A 510 -41.49 -20.57 43.82
C PHE A 510 -41.48 -20.84 42.33
N VAL A 511 -42.11 -19.95 41.57
CA VAL A 511 -42.25 -20.08 40.12
C VAL A 511 -41.52 -18.93 39.45
N ALA A 512 -40.57 -19.27 38.59
CA ALA A 512 -39.85 -18.32 37.76
C ALA A 512 -40.00 -18.71 36.30
N LYS A 513 -40.34 -17.74 35.45
CA LYS A 513 -40.21 -17.88 34.00
C LYS A 513 -38.96 -17.13 33.57
N PHE A 514 -38.09 -17.80 32.83
CA PHE A 514 -36.86 -17.21 32.32
C PHE A 514 -36.70 -17.46 30.83
N SER A 515 -35.90 -16.62 30.15
CA SER A 515 -35.42 -16.88 28.79
C SER A 515 -34.01 -17.49 28.84
N GLY A 516 -33.62 -18.21 27.78
CA GLY A 516 -32.27 -18.77 27.65
C GLY A 516 -32.13 -20.23 28.12
N SER A 517 -30.89 -20.62 28.42
CA SER A 517 -30.54 -21.96 28.87
C SER A 517 -30.96 -22.22 30.32
N ILE A 518 -30.91 -23.48 30.72
CA ILE A 518 -31.19 -23.89 32.10
C ILE A 518 -30.02 -23.42 32.99
N PRO A 519 -30.29 -22.72 34.13
CA PRO A 519 -29.26 -22.34 35.07
C PRO A 519 -28.57 -23.56 35.67
N GLN A 520 -27.27 -23.45 35.93
CA GLN A 520 -26.47 -24.51 36.57
C GLN A 520 -26.84 -24.69 38.04
N LYS A 521 -27.23 -23.59 38.69
CA LYS A 521 -27.62 -23.53 40.09
C LYS A 521 -28.71 -22.47 40.26
N VAL A 522 -29.68 -22.77 41.12
CA VAL A 522 -30.68 -21.80 41.58
C VAL A 522 -30.55 -21.64 43.08
N LEU A 523 -30.58 -20.39 43.55
CA LEU A 523 -30.69 -20.07 44.97
C LEU A 523 -31.98 -19.28 45.21
N ILE A 524 -32.66 -19.60 46.31
CA ILE A 524 -33.75 -18.78 46.85
C ILE A 524 -33.40 -18.42 48.28
N GLU A 525 -33.20 -17.13 48.52
CA GLU A 525 -32.90 -16.59 49.85
C GLU A 525 -34.13 -15.85 50.36
N ILE A 526 -34.55 -16.15 51.60
CA ILE A 526 -35.74 -15.55 52.20
C ILE A 526 -35.31 -14.68 53.37
N TYR A 527 -35.87 -13.48 53.46
CA TYR A 527 -35.53 -12.45 54.43
C TYR A 527 -36.79 -11.97 55.15
N ASN A 528 -36.67 -11.64 56.42
CA ASN A 528 -37.70 -10.86 57.11
C ASN A 528 -37.64 -9.38 56.69
N LEU A 529 -38.62 -8.56 57.11
CA LEU A 529 -38.66 -7.13 56.80
C LEU A 529 -37.51 -6.31 57.41
N ALA A 530 -36.79 -6.86 58.39
CA ALA A 530 -35.58 -6.24 58.95
C ALA A 530 -34.32 -6.59 58.13
N GLY A 531 -34.45 -7.28 57.00
CA GLY A 531 -33.34 -7.68 56.13
C GLY A 531 -32.52 -8.87 56.66
N ARG A 532 -32.95 -9.53 57.74
CA ARG A 532 -32.29 -10.75 58.24
C ARG A 532 -32.71 -11.94 57.40
N GLN A 533 -31.74 -12.67 56.86
CA GLN A 533 -31.98 -13.93 56.18
C GLN A 533 -32.53 -14.96 57.17
N VAL A 534 -33.68 -15.54 56.83
CA VAL A 534 -34.37 -16.56 57.63
C VAL A 534 -34.31 -17.94 57.01
N GLU A 535 -34.08 -18.04 55.70
CA GLU A 535 -33.95 -19.31 54.98
C GLU A 535 -33.06 -19.15 53.74
N ARG A 536 -32.40 -20.25 53.33
CA ARG A 536 -31.64 -20.31 52.08
C ARG A 536 -31.79 -21.69 51.44
N ILE A 537 -32.42 -21.71 50.28
CA ILE A 537 -32.65 -22.90 49.48
C ILE A 537 -31.60 -22.94 48.39
N GLU A 538 -30.82 -24.02 48.35
CA GLU A 538 -29.92 -24.29 47.23
C GLU A 538 -30.45 -25.44 46.38
N ASP A 539 -30.61 -25.18 45.09
CA ASP A 539 -30.96 -26.19 44.10
C ASP A 539 -29.81 -26.34 43.10
N LEU A 540 -29.09 -27.45 43.24
CA LEU A 540 -27.94 -27.81 42.41
C LEU A 540 -28.35 -28.69 41.21
N SER A 541 -29.63 -29.01 41.05
CA SER A 541 -30.15 -29.76 39.91
C SER A 541 -31.42 -29.11 39.34
N PRO A 542 -31.33 -27.85 38.88
CA PRO A 542 -32.50 -27.08 38.47
C PRO A 542 -33.28 -27.72 37.32
N ASP A 543 -32.61 -28.50 36.47
CA ASP A 543 -33.21 -29.26 35.35
C ASP A 543 -34.42 -30.09 35.81
N SER A 544 -34.37 -30.65 37.01
CA SER A 544 -35.44 -31.48 37.57
C SER A 544 -36.72 -30.69 37.94
N HIS A 545 -36.59 -29.38 38.08
CA HIS A 545 -37.67 -28.45 38.43
C HIS A 545 -38.07 -27.56 37.25
N ILE A 546 -37.51 -27.79 36.06
CA ILE A 546 -37.77 -26.98 34.87
C ILE A 546 -38.63 -27.74 33.86
N SER A 547 -39.71 -27.09 33.45
CA SER A 547 -40.53 -27.52 32.31
C SER A 547 -40.50 -26.41 31.25
N GLY A 548 -39.76 -26.64 30.17
CA GLY A 548 -39.48 -25.63 29.16
C GLY A 548 -38.69 -24.45 29.73
N THR A 549 -39.36 -23.30 29.90
CA THR A 549 -38.78 -22.04 30.42
C THR A 549 -39.26 -21.70 31.84
N ILE A 550 -39.97 -22.63 32.48
CA ILE A 550 -40.61 -22.40 33.78
C ILE A 550 -39.89 -23.26 34.82
N TYR A 551 -39.24 -22.61 35.77
CA TYR A 551 -38.73 -23.21 37.00
C TYR A 551 -39.84 -23.21 38.05
N THR A 552 -40.09 -24.37 38.66
CA THR A 552 -41.05 -24.52 39.75
C THR A 552 -40.43 -25.30 40.90
N TYR A 553 -40.14 -24.62 42.01
CA TYR A 553 -39.59 -25.25 43.20
C TYR A 553 -40.65 -25.36 44.31
N PRO A 554 -41.12 -26.57 44.66
CA PRO A 554 -42.04 -26.77 45.77
C PRO A 554 -41.32 -26.61 47.11
N TRP A 555 -41.83 -25.73 47.98
CA TRP A 555 -41.23 -25.44 49.27
C TRP A 555 -42.24 -25.54 50.43
N SER A 556 -41.98 -26.47 51.36
CA SER A 556 -42.79 -26.72 52.56
C SER A 556 -42.23 -26.07 53.83
N GLY A 557 -41.09 -25.38 53.73
CA GLY A 557 -40.45 -24.67 54.85
C GLY A 557 -41.26 -23.50 55.38
N VAL A 558 -42.33 -23.07 54.69
CA VAL A 558 -43.33 -22.11 55.20
C VAL A 558 -43.80 -22.44 56.63
N ARG A 559 -43.87 -23.74 56.98
CA ARG A 559 -44.28 -24.20 58.31
C ARG A 559 -43.37 -23.71 59.45
N SER A 560 -42.09 -23.43 59.18
CA SER A 560 -41.16 -22.92 60.21
C SER A 560 -41.21 -21.40 60.37
N LEU A 561 -41.84 -20.67 59.44
CA LEU A 561 -41.94 -19.21 59.47
C LEU A 561 -43.11 -18.73 60.35
N ALA A 562 -42.97 -17.58 61.03
CA ALA A 562 -44.08 -16.93 61.72
C ALA A 562 -45.03 -16.23 60.73
N ASN A 563 -46.28 -15.96 61.15
CA ASN A 563 -47.21 -15.15 60.37
C ASN A 563 -46.60 -13.77 60.06
N GLY A 564 -46.70 -13.35 58.80
CA GLY A 564 -46.12 -12.08 58.38
C GLY A 564 -45.72 -12.03 56.91
N VAL A 565 -45.02 -10.96 56.55
CA VAL A 565 -44.50 -10.71 55.21
C VAL A 565 -42.98 -10.90 55.21
N TYR A 566 -42.50 -11.58 54.19
CA TYR A 566 -41.10 -11.84 53.93
C TYR A 566 -40.77 -11.37 52.50
N LEU A 567 -39.51 -11.05 52.27
CA LEU A 567 -38.95 -10.84 50.94
C LEU A 567 -38.17 -12.08 50.55
N TYR A 568 -38.16 -12.44 49.28
CA TYR A 568 -37.26 -13.47 48.79
C TYR A 568 -36.49 -12.97 47.57
N ARG A 569 -35.30 -13.51 47.36
CA ARG A 569 -34.44 -13.25 46.21
C ARG A 569 -34.16 -14.56 45.52
N LEU A 570 -34.52 -14.65 44.25
CA LEU A 570 -34.09 -15.73 43.36
C LEU A 570 -32.75 -15.34 42.76
N LEU A 571 -31.78 -16.26 42.72
CA LEU A 571 -30.52 -16.11 41.99
C LEU A 571 -30.35 -17.28 41.03
N LEU A 572 -30.06 -16.99 39.77
CA LEU A 572 -29.79 -17.96 38.70
C LEU A 572 -28.31 -17.86 38.32
N PHE A 573 -27.60 -18.98 38.29
CA PHE A 573 -26.18 -19.03 37.99
C PHE A 573 -25.91 -19.63 36.61
N TYR A 574 -25.14 -18.91 35.79
CA TYR A 574 -24.80 -19.26 34.42
C TYR A 574 -23.29 -19.11 34.18
N GLY A 575 -22.49 -20.15 34.44
CA GLY A 575 -21.10 -20.25 33.95
C GLY A 575 -20.19 -19.05 34.25
N GLY A 576 -20.49 -18.25 35.28
CA GLY A 576 -19.79 -17.00 35.62
C GLY A 576 -20.70 -15.82 35.92
N GLU A 577 -21.95 -15.82 35.43
CA GLU A 577 -22.92 -14.75 35.64
C GLU A 577 -23.99 -15.13 36.67
N VAL A 578 -24.49 -14.14 37.42
CA VAL A 578 -25.57 -14.31 38.40
C VAL A 578 -26.67 -13.30 38.11
N VAL A 579 -27.85 -13.81 37.74
CA VAL A 579 -29.06 -12.98 37.54
C VAL A 579 -29.92 -13.10 38.79
N SER A 580 -30.44 -11.99 39.32
CA SER A 580 -31.32 -12.03 40.48
C SER A 580 -32.60 -11.24 40.30
N LYS A 581 -33.68 -11.72 40.91
CA LYS A 581 -34.98 -11.02 40.98
C LYS A 581 -35.59 -11.18 42.36
N LYS A 582 -36.24 -10.13 42.86
CA LYS A 582 -36.87 -10.11 44.19
C LYS A 582 -38.35 -10.44 44.08
N GLY A 583 -38.91 -11.01 45.15
CA GLY A 583 -40.33 -11.28 45.28
C GLY A 583 -40.81 -11.15 46.71
N LYS A 584 -42.12 -11.24 46.91
CA LYS A 584 -42.79 -11.09 48.20
C LYS A 584 -43.51 -12.37 48.61
N LEU A 585 -43.27 -12.83 49.82
CA LEU A 585 -43.90 -14.02 50.40
C LEU A 585 -44.75 -13.59 51.61
N ALA A 586 -46.04 -13.95 51.62
CA ALA A 586 -46.92 -13.73 52.76
C ALA A 586 -47.28 -15.07 53.43
N VAL A 587 -47.06 -15.16 54.74
CA VAL A 587 -47.35 -16.35 55.55
C VAL A 587 -48.55 -16.09 56.44
N LEU A 588 -49.57 -16.93 56.32
CA LEU A 588 -50.80 -16.85 57.11
C LEU A 588 -51.17 -18.25 57.61
N LYS A 589 -50.91 -18.51 58.89
CA LYS A 589 -51.22 -19.75 59.61
C LYS A 589 -52.52 -19.64 60.37
#